data_AF-Q5FKQ3-F1
#
_entry.id   AF-Q5FKQ3-F1
#
_cell.length_a   1.000
_cell.length_b   1.000
_cell.length_c   1.000
_cell.angle_alpha   90.00
_cell.angle_beta   90.00
_cell.angle_gamma   90.00
#
_symmetry.space_group_name_H-M   'P 1'
#
loop_
_entity.id
_entity.type
_entity.pdbx_description
1 polymer ?
#
loop_
_entity_poly.entity_id
_entity_poly.type
_entity_poly.pdbx_seq_one_letter_code
_entity_poly.pdbx_strand_id
1 'polypeptide(L)'
;MLNDGVYLAQARGMAGFVHAKLTVKDNKIVGVDLDLTTETPENKPKVEQQLKKEILTRQSADIDAVSGATFTSNGVKEAVQQTLKQAEK
;
A
#
# COMPACT_ATOMS: atom_id res chain seq x y z
N MET A 1 4.94 -12.65 12.70
CA MET A 1 3.75 -13.38 12.21
C MET A 1 2.66 -12.34 12.07
N LEU A 2 1.94 -12.32 10.96
CA LEU A 2 0.81 -11.44 10.72
C LEU A 2 -0.44 -12.06 11.34
N ASN A 3 -1.14 -11.27 12.14
CA ASN A 3 -2.42 -11.62 12.73
C ASN A 3 -3.54 -11.40 11.72
N ASP A 4 -4.52 -12.29 11.73
CA ASP A 4 -5.69 -12.21 10.85
C ASP A 4 -6.52 -10.97 11.18
N GLY A 5 -6.92 -10.22 10.16
CA GLY A 5 -7.67 -8.99 10.35
C GLY A 5 -7.64 -8.05 9.17
N VAL A 6 -8.27 -6.90 9.35
CA VAL A 6 -8.23 -5.77 8.41
C VAL A 6 -7.54 -4.62 9.10
N TYR A 7 -6.47 -4.14 8.48
CA TYR A 7 -5.61 -3.10 9.02
C TYR A 7 -5.58 -1.91 8.07
N LEU A 8 -5.47 -0.71 8.63
CA LEU A 8 -5.51 0.54 7.88
C LEU A 8 -4.44 1.49 8.41
N ALA A 9 -3.61 2.00 7.51
CA ALA A 9 -2.73 3.12 7.81
C ALA A 9 -2.68 4.09 6.63
N GLN A 10 -2.11 5.26 6.89
CA GLN A 10 -1.89 6.29 5.89
C GLN A 10 -0.46 6.81 5.99
N ALA A 11 0.03 7.35 4.88
CA ALA A 11 1.31 8.06 4.82
C ALA A 11 1.26 9.17 3.78
N ARG A 12 2.26 10.05 3.79
CA ARG A 12 2.29 11.20 2.89
C ARG A 12 2.80 10.78 1.51
N GLY A 13 1.98 11.00 0.49
CA GLY A 13 2.32 10.91 -0.92
C GLY A 13 2.78 12.25 -1.50
N MET A 14 2.67 12.40 -2.81
CA MET A 14 3.09 13.60 -3.54
C MET A 14 2.21 14.81 -3.25
N ALA A 15 0.89 14.63 -3.29
CA ALA A 15 -0.09 15.72 -3.20
C ALA A 15 -0.98 15.62 -1.95
N GLY A 16 -1.03 14.46 -1.28
CA GLY A 16 -1.74 14.33 -0.01
C GLY A 16 -1.45 13.03 0.74
N PHE A 17 -2.37 12.60 1.58
CA PHE A 17 -2.27 11.32 2.26
C PHE A 17 -2.78 10.19 1.36
N VAL A 18 -1.97 9.15 1.22
CA VAL A 18 -2.40 7.88 0.63
C VAL A 18 -2.78 6.93 1.76
N HIS A 19 -3.81 6.11 1.56
CA HIS A 19 -4.24 5.12 2.54
C HIS A 19 -4.01 3.71 2.00
N ALA A 20 -3.58 2.81 2.87
CA ALA A 20 -3.43 1.39 2.58
C ALA A 20 -4.30 0.58 3.53
N LYS A 21 -5.25 -0.18 2.99
CA LYS A 21 -6.05 -1.15 3.71
C LYS A 21 -5.59 -2.55 3.34
N LEU A 22 -5.07 -3.31 4.30
CA LEU A 22 -4.63 -4.69 4.10
C LEU A 22 -5.62 -5.64 4.77
N THR A 23 -5.94 -6.73 4.09
CA THR A 23 -6.64 -7.88 4.69
C THR A 23 -5.64 -9.00 4.86
N VAL A 24 -5.45 -9.45 6.09
CA VAL A 24 -4.58 -10.57 6.44
C VAL A 24 -5.44 -11.76 6.84
N LYS A 25 -5.07 -12.94 6.31
CA LYS A 25 -5.66 -14.22 6.68
C LYS A 25 -4.59 -15.31 6.61
N ASP A 26 -4.59 -16.22 7.58
CA ASP A 26 -3.65 -17.33 7.67
C ASP A 26 -2.19 -16.85 7.55
N ASN A 27 -1.84 -15.77 8.25
CA ASN A 27 -0.51 -15.14 8.22
C ASN A 27 -0.07 -14.63 6.82
N LYS A 28 -1.03 -14.33 5.93
CA LYS A 28 -0.78 -13.80 4.57
C LYS A 28 -1.67 -12.62 4.23
N ILE A 29 -1.16 -11.68 3.45
CA ILE A 29 -1.93 -10.60 2.84
C ILE A 29 -2.79 -11.21 1.71
N VAL A 30 -4.10 -11.23 1.91
CA VAL A 30 -5.09 -11.74 0.95
C VAL A 30 -5.87 -10.63 0.25
N GLY A 31 -5.78 -9.40 0.76
CA GLY A 31 -6.43 -8.23 0.18
C GLY A 31 -5.60 -6.97 0.38
N VAL A 32 -5.62 -6.10 -0.62
CA VAL A 32 -4.93 -4.81 -0.61
C VAL A 32 -5.86 -3.81 -1.30
N ASP A 33 -6.27 -2.76 -0.61
CA ASP A 33 -6.95 -1.61 -1.21
C ASP A 33 -6.12 -0.36 -0.94
N LEU A 34 -5.84 0.41 -1.98
CA LEU A 34 -5.05 1.63 -1.92
C LEU A 34 -5.96 2.81 -2.26
N ASP A 35 -6.05 3.81 -1.39
CA ASP A 35 -6.72 5.07 -1.69
C ASP A 35 -5.67 6.12 -2.04
N LEU A 36 -5.60 6.44 -3.35
CA LEU A 36 -4.74 7.47 -3.91
C LEU A 36 -5.53 8.72 -4.31
N THR A 37 -6.74 8.92 -3.78
CA THR A 37 -7.66 9.99 -4.25
C THR A 37 -7.03 11.37 -4.18
N THR A 38 -6.20 11.66 -3.17
CA THR A 38 -5.51 12.96 -3.02
C THR A 38 -4.35 13.17 -3.99
N GLU A 39 -3.86 12.11 -4.64
CA GLU A 39 -2.71 12.19 -5.55
C GLU A 39 -3.10 12.77 -6.92
N THR A 40 -2.11 13.08 -7.75
CA THR A 40 -2.36 13.56 -9.10
C THR A 40 -3.11 12.50 -9.94
N PRO A 41 -4.06 12.91 -10.79
CA PRO A 41 -4.89 11.98 -11.55
C PRO A 41 -4.11 11.23 -12.63
N GLU A 42 -3.00 11.81 -13.12
CA GLU A 42 -2.22 11.21 -14.19
C GLU A 42 -1.70 9.83 -13.80
N ASN A 43 -2.05 8.82 -14.59
CA ASN A 43 -1.66 7.41 -14.39
C ASN A 43 -2.08 6.77 -13.06
N LYS A 44 -2.92 7.41 -12.23
CA LYS A 44 -3.32 6.91 -10.90
C LYS A 44 -3.85 5.46 -10.92
N PRO A 45 -4.78 5.06 -11.82
CA PRO A 45 -5.27 3.67 -11.84
C PRO A 45 -4.17 2.65 -12.19
N LYS A 46 -3.22 3.04 -13.05
CA LYS A 46 -2.09 2.18 -13.42
C LYS A 46 -1.11 2.01 -12.26
N VAL A 47 -0.77 3.12 -11.58
CA VAL A 47 0.09 3.13 -10.40
C VAL A 47 -0.54 2.27 -9.29
N GLU A 48 -1.82 2.48 -9.01
CA GLU A 48 -2.56 1.72 -8.00
C GLU A 48 -2.54 0.21 -8.28
N GLN A 49 -2.89 -0.20 -9.51
CA GLN A 49 -2.91 -1.60 -9.91
C GLN A 49 -1.54 -2.26 -9.81
N GLN A 50 -0.48 -1.57 -10.25
CA GLN A 50 0.88 -2.09 -10.20
C GLN A 50 1.34 -2.30 -8.76
N LEU A 51 1.19 -1.29 -7.90
CA LEU A 51 1.60 -1.37 -6.50
C LEU A 51 0.78 -2.43 -5.75
N LYS A 52 -0.54 -2.50 -5.97
CA LYS A 52 -1.41 -3.55 -5.41
C LYS A 52 -0.93 -4.96 -5.75
N LYS A 53 -0.59 -5.19 -7.03
CA LYS A 53 -0.08 -6.48 -7.50
C LYS A 53 1.26 -6.83 -6.85
N GLU A 54 2.17 -5.87 -6.73
CA GLU A 54 3.47 -6.09 -6.11
C GLU A 54 3.34 -6.42 -4.62
N ILE A 55 2.50 -5.71 -3.88
CA ILE A 55 2.26 -5.98 -2.45
C ILE A 55 1.73 -7.40 -2.25
N LEU A 56 0.73 -7.81 -3.05
CA LEU A 56 0.18 -9.17 -2.99
C LEU A 56 1.21 -10.24 -3.37
N THR A 57 2.11 -9.93 -4.31
CA THR A 57 3.14 -10.89 -4.77
C THR A 57 4.27 -11.02 -3.76
N ARG A 58 4.77 -9.90 -3.23
CA ARG A 58 5.93 -9.84 -2.34
C ARG A 58 5.57 -10.07 -0.88
N GLN A 59 4.28 -9.93 -0.54
CA GLN A 59 3.78 -10.03 0.84
C GLN A 59 4.51 -9.06 1.78
N SER A 60 4.90 -7.89 1.27
CA SER A 60 5.71 -6.91 2.00
C SER A 60 5.48 -5.48 1.49
N ALA A 61 5.98 -4.50 2.23
CA ALA A 61 6.04 -3.10 1.83
C ALA A 61 7.24 -2.77 0.91
N ASP A 62 8.16 -3.72 0.73
CA ASP A 62 9.34 -3.56 -0.13
C ASP A 62 8.94 -3.79 -1.59
N ILE A 63 8.24 -2.82 -2.18
CA ILE A 63 7.79 -2.80 -3.58
C ILE A 63 8.60 -1.78 -4.37
N ASP A 64 8.61 -1.88 -5.70
CA ASP A 64 9.33 -0.95 -6.56
C ASP A 64 8.55 0.35 -6.76
N ALA A 65 9.26 1.43 -7.04
CA ALA A 65 8.62 2.69 -7.40
C ALA A 65 8.16 2.66 -8.86
N VAL A 66 6.97 3.21 -9.14
CA VAL A 66 6.46 3.32 -10.50
C VAL A 66 7.05 4.57 -11.15
N SER A 67 7.64 4.42 -12.35
CA SER A 67 8.19 5.54 -13.11
C SER A 67 7.15 6.64 -13.32
N GLY A 68 7.50 7.87 -12.96
CA GLY A 68 6.60 9.03 -13.00
C GLY A 68 5.70 9.21 -11.76
N ALA A 69 5.77 8.30 -10.78
CA ALA A 69 4.97 8.35 -9.55
C ALA A 69 5.80 8.05 -8.28
N THR A 70 7.10 8.40 -8.28
CA THR A 70 8.04 8.03 -7.21
C THR A 70 7.56 8.45 -5.81
N PHE A 71 7.08 9.68 -5.64
CA PHE A 71 6.60 10.16 -4.34
C PHE A 71 5.33 9.43 -3.89
N THR A 72 4.39 9.19 -4.80
CA THR A 72 3.20 8.37 -4.54
C THR A 72 3.58 6.95 -4.15
N SER A 73 4.49 6.31 -4.90
CA SER A 73 4.96 4.96 -4.58
C SER A 73 5.62 4.89 -3.21
N ASN A 74 6.44 5.87 -2.84
CA ASN A 74 7.05 5.91 -1.52
C ASN A 74 6.03 6.11 -0.40
N GLY A 75 5.00 6.95 -0.62
CA GLY A 75 3.88 7.08 0.31
C GLY A 75 3.14 5.76 0.49
N VAL A 76 2.89 5.01 -0.59
CA VAL A 76 2.25 3.68 -0.51
C VAL A 76 3.14 2.69 0.25
N LYS A 77 4.45 2.65 -0.02
CA LYS A 77 5.40 1.82 0.73
C LYS A 77 5.30 2.08 2.23
N GLU A 78 5.33 3.35 2.62
CA GLU A 78 5.24 3.73 4.03
C GLU A 78 3.87 3.35 4.63
N ALA A 79 2.76 3.63 3.94
CA ALA A 79 1.42 3.27 4.42
C ALA A 79 1.27 1.75 4.60
N VAL A 80 1.76 0.95 3.65
CA VAL A 80 1.77 -0.52 3.74
C VAL A 80 2.65 -0.99 4.89
N GLN A 81 3.84 -0.40 5.06
CA GLN A 81 4.74 -0.73 6.17
C GLN A 81 4.08 -0.47 7.53
N GLN A 82 3.40 0.66 7.69
CA GLN A 82 2.67 0.97 8.92
C GLN A 82 1.51 -0.01 9.14
N THR A 83 0.82 -0.39 8.08
CA THR A 83 -0.27 -1.36 8.14
C THR A 83 0.22 -2.75 8.55
N LEU A 84 1.35 -3.21 8.00
CA LEU A 84 1.98 -4.47 8.37
C LEU A 84 2.45 -4.46 9.83
N LYS A 85 3.03 -3.36 10.31
CA LYS A 85 3.38 -3.20 11.73
C LYS A 85 2.18 -3.31 12.66
N GLN A 86 0.98 -2.93 12.22
CA GLN A 86 -0.24 -3.14 13.01
C GLN A 86 -0.65 -4.61 13.03
N ALA A 87 -0.47 -5.33 11.92
CA ALA A 87 -0.76 -6.75 11.81
C ALA A 87 0.25 -7.65 12.56
N GLU A 88 1.44 -7.15 12.85
CA GLU A 88 2.48 -7.87 13.60
C GLU A 88 2.38 -7.72 15.13
N LYS A 89 1.46 -6.87 15.62
CA LYS A 89 1.18 -6.70 17.05
C LYS A 89 0.17 -7.73 17.53
#